data_AF-A0A4Q0PGL1-F1
#
_entry.id   AF-A0A4Q0PGL1-F1
#
_cell.length_a   1.000
_cell.length_b   1.000
_cell.length_c   1.000
_cell.angle_alpha   90.00
_cell.angle_beta   90.00
_cell.angle_gamma   90.00
#
_symmetry.space_group_name_H-M   'P 1'
#
loop_
_entity.id
_entity.type
_entity.pdbx_description
1 polymer ?
#
loop_
_entity_poly.entity_id
_entity_poly.type
_entity_poly.pdbx_seq_one_letter_code
_entity_poly.pdbx_strand_id
1 'polypeptide(L)' 'MNVFLSELAEAKLLKLSKYLVENWGLKSSDKFILKLTERIKQIAIHPDSCPKSSEFKNSY' A
#
# COMPACT_ATOMS: atom_id res chain seq x y z
N MET A 1 -12.90 7.76 -6.17
CA MET A 1 -11.93 8.73 -5.63
C MET A 1 -10.58 8.51 -6.32
N ASN A 2 -9.84 9.57 -6.66
CA ASN A 2 -8.49 9.40 -7.19
C ASN A 2 -7.54 9.11 -6.03
N VAL A 3 -6.88 7.95 -6.07
CA VAL A 3 -5.88 7.56 -5.08
C VAL A 3 -4.50 7.79 -5.68
N PHE A 4 -3.65 8.49 -4.95
CA PHE A 4 -2.27 8.77 -5.33
C PHE A 4 -1.34 8.43 -4.17
N LEU A 5 -0.14 7.99 -4.49
CA LEU A 5 0.92 7.84 -3.50
C LEU A 5 1.61 9.18 -3.32
N SER A 6 1.88 9.55 -2.07
CA SER A 6 2.84 10.62 -1.81
C SER A 6 4.25 10.14 -2.18
N GLU A 7 5.16 11.07 -2.46
CA GLU A 7 6.57 10.75 -2.74
C GLU A 7 7.20 9.90 -1.63
N LEU A 8 6.85 10.18 -0.37
CA LEU A 8 7.31 9.40 0.77
C LEU A 8 6.77 7.96 0.73
N ALA A 9 5.50 7.78 0.35
CA ALA A 9 4.90 6.45 0.24
C ALA A 9 5.52 5.65 -0.90
N GLU A 10 5.78 6.28 -2.05
CA GLU A 10 6.47 5.66 -3.18
C GLU A 10 7.90 5.23 -2.82
N ALA A 11 8.68 6.11 -2.18
CA ALA A 11 10.03 5.79 -1.73
C ALA A 11 10.06 4.61 -0.74
N LYS A 12 9.09 4.57 0.19
CA LYS A 12 8.93 3.44 1.12
C LYS A 12 8.55 2.15 0.41
N LEU A 13 7.64 2.22 -0.56
CA LEU A 13 7.22 1.06 -1.34
C LEU A 13 8.39 0.48 -2.14
N LEU A 14 9.20 1.32 -2.80
CA LEU A 14 10.40 0.91 -3.51
C LEU A 14 11.41 0.22 -2.59
N LYS A 15 11.64 0.78 -1.39
CA LYS A 15 12.53 0.17 -0.38
C LYS A 15 12.00 -1.20 0.06
N LEU A 16 10.70 -1.30 0.31
CA LEU A 16 10.07 -2.55 0.72
C LEU A 16 10.15 -3.60 -0.40
N SER A 17 9.83 -3.24 -1.65
CA SER A 17 9.93 -4.15 -2.79
C SER A 17 11.34 -4.74 -2.94
N LYS A 18 12.39 -3.92 -2.82
CA LYS A 18 13.78 -4.41 -2.84
C LYS A 18 14.02 -5.44 -1.73
N TYR A 19 13.61 -5.12 -0.50
CA TYR A 19 13.72 -6.05 0.62
C TYR A 19 12.98 -7.36 0.38
N LEU A 20 11.75 -7.32 -0.18
CA LEU A 20 10.97 -8.52 -0.50
C LEU A 20 11.67 -9.39 -1.54
N VAL A 21 12.27 -8.78 -2.57
CA VAL A 21 13.02 -9.51 -3.60
C VAL A 21 14.28 -10.14 -3.00
N GLU A 22 15.04 -9.41 -2.20
CA GLU A 22 16.29 -9.88 -1.58
C GLU A 22 16.06 -11.03 -0.59
N ASN A 23 14.99 -10.97 0.21
CA ASN A 23 14.77 -11.93 1.31
C ASN A 23 13.80 -13.05 0.97
N TRP A 24 12.86 -12.82 0.04
CA TRP A 24 11.77 -13.74 -0.28
C TRP A 24 11.55 -13.97 -1.78
N GLY A 25 12.34 -13.34 -2.65
CA GLY A 25 12.31 -13.52 -4.10
C GLY A 25 11.22 -12.74 -4.83
N LEU A 26 11.36 -12.70 -6.16
CA LEU A 26 10.49 -11.93 -7.06
C LEU A 26 9.00 -12.28 -6.91
N LYS A 27 8.66 -13.57 -6.85
CA LYS A 27 7.26 -14.01 -6.73
C LYS A 27 6.56 -13.47 -5.48
N SER A 28 7.30 -13.36 -4.37
CA SER A 28 6.77 -12.84 -3.11
C SER A 28 6.53 -11.33 -3.19
N SER A 29 7.46 -10.59 -3.81
CA SER A 29 7.28 -9.16 -4.12
C SER A 29 6.09 -8.92 -5.02
N ASP A 30 5.96 -9.67 -6.12
CA ASP A 30 4.84 -9.52 -7.07
C ASP A 30 3.48 -9.78 -6.41
N LYS A 31 3.39 -10.84 -5.60
CA LYS A 31 2.17 -11.17 -4.86
C LYS A 31 1.80 -10.07 -3.86
N PHE A 32 2.79 -9.45 -3.21
CA PHE A 32 2.57 -8.32 -2.32
C PHE A 32 2.02 -7.11 -3.07
N ILE A 33 2.63 -6.73 -4.20
CA ILE A 33 2.20 -5.59 -5.01
C ILE A 33 0.79 -5.80 -5.58
N LEU A 34 0.47 -7.02 -6.03
CA LEU A 34 -0.88 -7.36 -6.48
C LEU A 34 -1.92 -7.13 -5.37
N LYS A 35 -1.68 -7.69 -4.18
CA LYS A 35 -2.58 -7.51 -3.03
C LYS A 35 -2.73 -6.04 -2.63
N LEU A 36 -1.63 -5.29 -2.60
CA LEU A 36 -1.66 -3.86 -2.28
C LEU A 36 -2.51 -3.10 -3.31
N THR A 37 -2.34 -3.40 -4.60
CA THR A 37 -3.09 -2.79 -5.69
C THR A 37 -4.59 -3.08 -5.56
N GLU A 38 -4.98 -4.31 -5.21
CA GLU A 38 -6.37 -4.66 -4.96
C GLU A 38 -6.98 -3.85 -3.80
N ARG A 39 -6.23 -3.64 -2.71
CA ARG A 39 -6.67 -2.80 -1.59
C ARG A 39 -6.80 -1.34 -1.98
N ILE A 40 -5.85 -0.79 -2.75
CA ILE A 40 -5.93 0.59 -3.25
C ILE A 40 -7.17 0.78 -4.14
N LYS A 41 -7.47 -0.18 -5.03
CA LYS A 41 -8.69 -0.16 -5.85
C LYS A 41 -9.95 -0.18 -4.98
N GLN A 42 -9.95 -0.98 -3.91
CA GLN A 42 -11.06 -1.01 -2.95
C GLN A 42 -11.28 0.35 -2.29
N ILE A 43 -10.21 1.02 -1.84
CA ILE A 43 -10.27 2.37 -1.25
C ILE A 43 -10.78 3.40 -2.27
N ALA A 44 -10.38 3.28 -3.53
CA ALA A 44 -10.85 4.18 -4.59
C ALA A 44 -12.38 4.13 -4.78
N ILE A 45 -13.00 2.96 -4.55
CA ILE A 45 -14.45 2.72 -4.64
C ILE A 45 -15.15 3.02 -3.31
N HIS A 46 -14.54 2.62 -2.19
CA HIS A 46 -15.07 2.74 -0.83
C HIS A 46 -14.05 3.42 0.09
N PRO A 47 -13.94 4.76 0.07
CA PRO A 47 -12.92 5.50 0.80
C PRO A 47 -13.04 5.36 2.33
N ASP A 48 -14.25 5.19 2.86
CA ASP A 48 -14.51 4.98 4.29
C ASP A 48 -14.49 3.49 4.70
N SER A 49 -13.93 2.61 3.87
CA SER A 49 -13.84 1.16 4.15
C SER A 49 -12.85 0.81 5.26
N CYS A 50 -11.92 1.72 5.57
CA CYS A 50 -10.93 1.53 6.63
C CYS A 50 -11.36 2.27 7.91
N PRO A 51 -11.33 1.61 9.08
CA PRO A 51 -11.65 2.26 10.34
C PRO A 51 -10.61 3.30 10.69
N LYS A 52 -11.07 4.50 11.05
CA LYS A 52 -10.19 5.61 11.45
C LYS A 52 -9.21 5.19 12.54
N SER A 53 -7.95 5.55 12.35
CA SER A 53 -6.91 5.34 13.35
C SER A 53 -7.21 6.14 14.62
N SER A 54 -7.12 5.49 15.77
CA SER A 54 -7.17 6.13 17.09
C SER A 54 -5.87 6.87 17.42
N GLU A 55 -4.75 6.46 16.84
CA GLU A 55 -3.41 6.99 17.10
C GLU A 55 -3.07 8.21 16.22
N PHE A 56 -3.59 8.25 15.00
CA PHE A 56 -3.33 9.32 14.05
C PHE A 56 -4.64 9.98 13.61
N LYS A 57 -4.94 11.16 14.16
CA LYS A 57 -6.09 11.97 13.73
C LYS A 57 -6.05 12.20 12.22
N ASN A 58 -7.18 11.95 11.56
CA ASN A 58 -7.38 12.02 10.10
C ASN A 58 -6.62 10.98 9.26
N SER A 59 -6.08 9.92 9.89
CA SER A 59 -5.64 8.72 9.16
C SER A 59 -6.77 7.70 9.18
N TYR A 60 -7.23 7.32 7.99
CA TYR A 60 -8.21 6.27 7.77
C TYR A 60 -7.50 4.94 7.57
#